data_AF-A0A815NUE5-F1
#
_entry.id   AF-A0A815NUE5-F1
#
_cell.length_a   1.000
_cell.length_b   1.000
_cell.length_c   1.000
_cell.angle_alpha   90.00
_cell.angle_beta   90.00
_cell.angle_gamma   90.00
#
_symmetry.space_group_name_H-M   'P 1'
#
loop_
_entity.id
_entity.type
_entity.pdbx_description
1 polymer ?
#
loop_
_entity_poly.entity_id
_entity_poly.type
_entity_poly.pdbx_seq_one_letter_code
_entity_poly.pdbx_strand_id
1 'polypeptide(L)'
;MATNFNTEDEQRRLQDENMRHLRELELSQLSGNEEQIARQEIEKYDKEQRELERLDVMDAQKIESEICDLNQQISTAEKERESLEKQLETFRIELETQTNDLRQVTDDLSNRTQEITHLQEQLQDLRQQRHVLTLEQDKWQMTLTTQQQALEEEKVRVTDIVQQMTVLENEKRLLIERQNELNQALKIIQTEGTTLGREIETLGNELLHLETQEHDLIQERDQSEKVVEQITKQLQNTQNNMAACQAEMNEQDAQIYELETNNQQVEAEIKYLQQSIQIITDMVKQSENKRNDLNVYINRKNMEKQAAEQEKRDADVEVQKSQAILETVNTELKTLQDQLAKLITETNQLELQCRQAQNELQNAQEALTHANGEVERLRNELERVTRELTARRSQLTQAEERRTQLATALTQRRNELDAINLNVTRLGQVVAQAKAQLDAAITSLNQMTVTLRREEQLEFEMRKAVETQNKVVNEAQNKANEADREESEAKEAANRAMREQVQAQAEQENIKGRLRNAELWLLALVAALAAALLIPIAGKIIALGMAATIAVATTLVASLTDDLTNAQTKCSQATVKRDNAL
;
A
#
# COMPACT_ATOMS: atom_id res chain seq x y z
N MET A 1 -77.40 27.44 -90.94
CA MET A 1 -77.45 27.04 -92.37
C MET A 1 -78.90 26.67 -92.66
N ALA A 2 -79.73 27.61 -93.10
CA ALA A 2 -79.89 28.11 -94.48
C ALA A 2 -80.95 27.31 -95.26
N THR A 3 -82.20 27.82 -95.18
CA THR A 3 -83.14 28.06 -96.29
C THR A 3 -83.14 27.07 -97.48
N ASN A 4 -84.15 26.19 -97.57
CA ASN A 4 -84.59 25.59 -98.85
C ASN A 4 -85.99 24.92 -98.87
N PHE A 5 -86.88 25.20 -97.92
CA PHE A 5 -88.14 24.45 -97.75
C PHE A 5 -89.39 25.07 -98.40
N ASN A 6 -89.27 26.13 -99.23
CA ASN A 6 -90.44 26.91 -99.67
C ASN A 6 -90.90 26.63 -101.12
N THR A 7 -90.32 25.66 -101.82
CA THR A 7 -90.74 25.26 -103.18
C THR A 7 -91.55 23.96 -103.22
N GLU A 8 -91.40 23.08 -102.23
CA GLU A 8 -92.16 21.81 -102.18
C GLU A 8 -93.59 22.00 -101.66
N ASP A 9 -93.82 22.88 -100.69
CA ASP A 9 -95.16 23.16 -100.15
C ASP A 9 -96.06 23.89 -101.17
N GLU A 10 -95.48 24.74 -102.02
CA GLU A 10 -96.21 25.44 -103.08
C GLU A 10 -96.55 24.50 -104.26
N GLN A 11 -95.66 23.55 -104.59
CA GLN A 11 -95.95 22.48 -105.55
C GLN A 11 -97.01 21.50 -105.05
N ARG A 12 -96.97 21.10 -103.76
CA ARG A 12 -98.00 20.22 -103.17
C ARG A 12 -99.38 20.88 -103.17
N ARG A 13 -99.47 22.18 -102.83
CA ARG A 13 -100.74 22.92 -102.91
C ARG A 13 -101.32 22.98 -104.32
N LEU A 14 -100.50 23.29 -105.33
CA LEU A 14 -100.93 23.32 -106.72
C LEU A 14 -101.34 21.93 -107.25
N GLN A 15 -100.68 20.88 -106.76
CA GLN A 15 -100.98 19.49 -107.12
C GLN A 15 -102.29 19.01 -106.48
N ASP A 16 -102.56 19.38 -105.22
CA ASP A 16 -103.84 19.11 -104.53
C ASP A 16 -105.02 19.86 -105.17
N GLU A 17 -104.80 21.09 -105.60
CA GLU A 17 -105.83 21.90 -106.26
C GLU A 17 -106.17 21.35 -107.66
N ASN A 18 -105.16 20.93 -108.43
CA ASN A 18 -105.36 20.21 -109.70
C ASN A 18 -106.06 18.86 -109.51
N MET A 19 -105.71 18.09 -108.46
CA MET A 19 -106.36 16.83 -108.14
C MET A 19 -107.82 17.00 -107.72
N ARG A 20 -108.17 18.10 -107.02
CA ARG A 20 -109.57 18.43 -106.72
C ARG A 20 -110.37 18.73 -107.99
N HIS A 21 -109.82 19.52 -108.92
CA HIS A 21 -110.50 19.82 -110.17
C HIS A 21 -110.65 18.58 -111.07
N LEU A 22 -109.65 17.69 -111.12
CA LEU A 22 -109.77 16.40 -111.81
C LEU A 22 -110.87 15.52 -111.20
N ARG A 23 -110.94 15.43 -109.86
CA ARG A 23 -112.00 14.70 -109.14
C ARG A 23 -113.40 15.28 -109.40
N GLU A 24 -113.54 16.61 -109.46
CA GLU A 24 -114.83 17.25 -109.79
C GLU A 24 -115.28 17.01 -111.24
N LEU A 25 -114.32 16.97 -112.19
CA LEU A 25 -114.58 16.62 -113.59
C LEU A 25 -115.02 15.17 -113.76
N GLU A 26 -114.35 14.21 -113.10
CA GLU A 26 -114.72 12.80 -113.14
C GLU A 26 -116.08 12.53 -112.47
N LEU A 27 -116.40 13.24 -111.38
CA LEU A 27 -117.72 13.18 -110.72
C LEU A 27 -118.86 13.67 -111.64
N SER A 28 -118.61 14.66 -112.50
CA SER A 28 -119.62 15.24 -113.40
C SER A 28 -120.03 14.34 -114.59
N GLN A 29 -119.31 13.24 -114.83
CA GLN A 29 -119.60 12.28 -115.90
C GLN A 29 -120.40 11.05 -115.42
N LEU A 30 -120.61 10.92 -114.10
CA LEU A 30 -121.25 9.76 -113.49
C LEU A 30 -122.77 9.95 -113.42
N SER A 31 -123.52 8.87 -113.66
CA SER A 31 -124.97 8.89 -113.52
C SER A 31 -125.35 9.00 -112.04
N GLY A 32 -126.46 9.66 -111.70
CA GLY A 32 -126.70 10.23 -110.35
C GLY A 32 -126.62 9.32 -109.12
N ASN A 33 -126.52 8.00 -109.26
CA ASN A 33 -126.28 7.07 -108.14
C ASN A 33 -124.77 6.76 -107.95
N GLU A 34 -123.97 6.84 -109.01
CA GLU A 34 -122.53 6.57 -109.00
C GLU A 34 -121.73 7.78 -108.45
N GLU A 35 -122.18 9.01 -108.71
CA GLU A 35 -121.57 10.23 -108.14
C GLU A 35 -121.61 10.23 -106.60
N GLN A 36 -122.72 9.76 -106.02
CA GLN A 36 -122.91 9.78 -104.57
C GLN A 36 -122.01 8.77 -103.84
N ILE A 37 -121.76 7.60 -104.43
CA ILE A 37 -120.83 6.58 -103.90
C ILE A 37 -119.39 7.10 -104.00
N ALA A 38 -119.01 7.68 -105.13
CA ALA A 38 -117.66 8.24 -105.33
C ALA A 38 -117.36 9.38 -104.34
N ARG A 39 -118.33 10.26 -104.03
CA ARG A 39 -118.16 11.30 -103.01
C ARG A 39 -117.92 10.71 -101.61
N GLN A 40 -118.61 9.64 -101.24
CA GLN A 40 -118.42 8.98 -99.94
C GLN A 40 -117.07 8.28 -99.84
N GLU A 41 -116.60 7.64 -100.91
CA GLU A 41 -115.28 7.00 -100.94
C GLU A 41 -114.14 8.02 -100.87
N ILE A 42 -114.26 9.15 -101.57
CA ILE A 42 -113.29 10.25 -101.48
C ILE A 42 -113.25 10.83 -100.06
N GLU A 43 -114.41 11.05 -99.44
CA GLU A 43 -114.47 11.59 -98.07
C GLU A 43 -113.86 10.62 -97.04
N LYS A 44 -114.01 9.31 -97.26
CA LYS A 44 -113.38 8.28 -96.45
C LYS A 44 -111.86 8.28 -96.62
N TYR A 45 -111.38 8.35 -97.87
CA TYR A 45 -109.95 8.38 -98.18
C TYR A 45 -109.27 9.63 -97.61
N ASP A 46 -109.89 10.81 -97.77
CA ASP A 46 -109.38 12.06 -97.22
C ASP A 46 -109.38 12.08 -95.68
N LYS A 47 -110.21 11.26 -95.04
CA LYS A 47 -110.22 11.08 -93.57
C LYS A 47 -109.10 10.14 -93.12
N GLU A 48 -108.92 9.02 -93.80
CA GLU A 48 -107.84 8.06 -93.53
C GLU A 48 -106.46 8.68 -93.76
N GLN A 49 -106.29 9.49 -94.83
CA GLN A 49 -105.03 10.18 -95.10
C GLN A 49 -104.70 11.25 -94.05
N ARG A 50 -105.71 11.96 -93.54
CA ARG A 50 -105.53 12.90 -92.41
C ARG A 50 -105.20 12.21 -91.09
N GLU A 51 -105.66 10.97 -90.88
CA GLU A 51 -105.27 10.17 -89.71
C GLU A 51 -103.84 9.63 -89.84
N LEU A 52 -103.42 9.19 -91.04
CA LEU A 52 -102.06 8.77 -91.34
C LEU A 52 -101.04 9.90 -91.19
N GLU A 53 -101.32 11.09 -91.75
CA GLU A 53 -100.45 12.26 -91.56
C GLU A 53 -100.41 12.72 -90.10
N ARG A 54 -101.52 12.58 -89.35
CA ARG A 54 -101.49 12.85 -87.91
C ARG A 54 -100.65 11.84 -87.13
N LEU A 55 -100.72 10.56 -87.49
CA LEU A 55 -99.91 9.51 -86.86
C LEU A 55 -98.42 9.69 -87.16
N ASP A 56 -98.04 9.93 -88.41
CA ASP A 56 -96.64 10.18 -88.78
C ASP A 56 -96.09 11.45 -88.12
N VAL A 57 -96.88 12.53 -88.02
CA VAL A 57 -96.47 13.75 -87.31
C VAL A 57 -96.40 13.53 -85.81
N MET A 58 -97.31 12.75 -85.21
CA MET A 58 -97.25 12.43 -83.78
C MET A 58 -96.08 11.52 -83.43
N ASP A 59 -95.79 10.50 -84.23
CA ASP A 59 -94.66 9.60 -84.02
C ASP A 59 -93.33 10.32 -84.28
N ALA A 60 -93.25 11.18 -85.31
CA ALA A 60 -92.10 12.04 -85.53
C ALA A 60 -91.88 13.02 -84.38
N GLN A 61 -92.93 13.68 -83.88
CA GLN A 61 -92.83 14.58 -82.71
C GLN A 61 -92.47 13.84 -81.43
N LYS A 62 -92.96 12.61 -81.25
CA LYS A 62 -92.60 11.77 -80.11
C LYS A 62 -91.14 11.34 -80.18
N ILE A 63 -90.67 10.90 -81.35
CA ILE A 63 -89.27 10.55 -81.58
C ILE A 63 -88.37 11.77 -81.41
N GLU A 64 -88.75 12.94 -81.92
CA GLU A 64 -88.00 14.19 -81.72
C GLU A 64 -87.95 14.59 -80.25
N SER A 65 -89.06 14.44 -79.51
CA SER A 65 -89.09 14.64 -78.05
C SER A 65 -88.17 13.66 -77.33
N GLU A 66 -88.21 12.36 -77.67
CA GLU A 66 -87.34 11.34 -77.09
C GLU A 66 -85.87 11.58 -77.43
N ILE A 67 -85.55 12.01 -78.65
CA ILE A 67 -84.19 12.41 -79.07
C ILE A 67 -83.75 13.65 -78.31
N CYS A 68 -84.63 14.63 -78.11
CA CYS A 68 -84.34 15.82 -77.30
C CYS A 68 -84.02 15.44 -75.85
N ASP A 69 -84.86 14.59 -75.25
CA ASP A 69 -84.68 14.09 -73.89
C ASP A 69 -83.39 13.25 -73.75
N LEU A 70 -83.10 12.37 -74.72
CA LEU A 70 -81.87 11.58 -74.74
C LEU A 70 -80.63 12.45 -74.93
N ASN A 71 -80.68 13.45 -75.81
CA ASN A 71 -79.57 14.39 -75.99
C ASN A 71 -79.35 15.24 -74.73
N GLN A 72 -80.43 15.60 -74.02
CA GLN A 72 -80.32 16.28 -72.74
C GLN A 72 -79.71 15.36 -71.67
N GLN A 73 -80.09 14.08 -71.63
CA GLN A 73 -79.48 13.09 -70.73
C GLN A 73 -78.01 12.85 -71.06
N ILE A 74 -77.64 12.73 -72.33
CA ILE A 74 -76.25 12.60 -72.78
C ILE A 74 -75.44 13.82 -72.37
N SER A 75 -75.94 15.03 -72.63
CA SER A 75 -75.26 16.26 -72.23
C SER A 75 -75.09 16.36 -70.71
N THR A 76 -76.07 15.87 -69.93
CA THR A 76 -75.98 15.81 -68.47
C THR A 76 -74.92 14.81 -68.03
N ALA A 77 -74.93 13.59 -68.60
CA ALA A 77 -73.96 12.54 -68.31
C ALA A 77 -72.53 12.94 -68.72
N GLU A 78 -72.36 13.67 -69.82
CA GLU A 78 -71.05 14.19 -70.24
C GLU A 78 -70.50 15.22 -69.26
N LYS A 79 -71.35 16.13 -68.76
CA LYS A 79 -70.96 17.09 -67.72
C LYS A 79 -70.62 16.39 -66.41
N GLU A 80 -71.36 15.35 -66.04
CA GLU A 80 -71.05 14.51 -64.88
C GLU A 80 -69.72 13.78 -65.07
N ARG A 81 -69.47 13.21 -66.25
CA ARG A 81 -68.20 12.55 -66.58
C ARG A 81 -67.03 13.53 -66.51
N GLU A 82 -67.15 14.72 -67.09
CA GLU A 82 -66.10 15.75 -67.05
C GLU A 82 -65.84 16.22 -65.60
N SER A 83 -66.90 16.36 -64.80
CA SER A 83 -66.79 16.67 -63.37
C SER A 83 -66.05 15.57 -62.60
N LEU A 84 -66.40 14.30 -62.83
CA LEU A 84 -65.75 13.16 -62.20
C LEU A 84 -64.30 12.99 -62.66
N GLU A 85 -63.98 13.22 -63.94
CA GLU A 85 -62.61 13.23 -64.45
C GLU A 85 -61.77 14.31 -63.75
N LYS A 86 -62.32 15.52 -63.56
CA LYS A 86 -61.66 16.59 -62.79
C LYS A 86 -61.45 16.20 -61.33
N GLN A 87 -62.42 15.56 -60.69
CA GLN A 87 -62.28 15.07 -59.32
C GLN A 87 -61.21 13.96 -59.23
N LEU A 88 -61.20 13.01 -60.16
CA LEU A 88 -60.20 11.94 -60.22
C LEU A 88 -58.79 12.49 -60.43
N GLU A 89 -58.63 13.49 -61.29
CA GLU A 89 -57.32 14.13 -61.50
C GLU A 89 -56.88 14.90 -60.26
N THR A 90 -57.81 15.57 -59.56
CA THR A 90 -57.53 16.21 -58.27
C THR A 90 -57.08 15.18 -57.24
N PHE A 91 -57.81 14.07 -57.09
CA PHE A 91 -57.43 12.98 -56.19
C PHE A 91 -56.09 12.34 -56.57
N ARG A 92 -55.78 12.22 -57.86
CA ARG A 92 -54.49 11.71 -58.34
C ARG A 92 -53.33 12.61 -57.88
N ILE A 93 -53.46 13.92 -58.09
CA ILE A 93 -52.46 14.90 -57.68
C ILE A 93 -52.32 14.91 -56.15
N GLU A 94 -53.42 14.84 -55.41
CA GLU A 94 -53.40 14.74 -53.95
C GLU A 94 -52.70 13.46 -53.48
N LEU A 95 -52.98 12.30 -54.08
CA LEU A 95 -52.32 11.04 -53.77
C LEU A 95 -50.82 11.08 -54.08
N GLU A 96 -50.43 11.69 -55.20
CA GLU A 96 -49.02 11.85 -55.56
C GLU A 96 -48.30 12.78 -54.58
N THR A 97 -48.95 13.87 -54.17
CA THR A 97 -48.45 14.79 -53.14
C THR A 97 -48.28 14.07 -51.80
N GLN A 98 -49.31 13.34 -51.34
CA GLN A 98 -49.26 12.56 -50.10
C GLN A 98 -48.18 11.47 -50.16
N THR A 99 -47.98 10.84 -51.32
CA THR A 99 -46.92 9.84 -51.52
C THR A 99 -45.54 10.46 -51.38
N ASN A 100 -45.34 11.65 -51.96
CA ASN A 100 -44.09 12.40 -51.82
C ASN A 100 -43.85 12.86 -50.38
N ASP A 101 -44.88 13.37 -49.70
CA ASP A 101 -44.81 13.77 -48.30
C ASP A 101 -44.46 12.57 -47.39
N LEU A 102 -45.09 11.41 -47.61
CA LEU A 102 -44.79 10.17 -46.88
C LEU A 102 -43.36 9.71 -47.11
N ARG A 103 -42.85 9.82 -48.35
CA ARG A 103 -41.46 9.50 -48.66
C ARG A 103 -40.50 10.43 -47.92
N GLN A 104 -40.77 11.73 -47.92
CA GLN A 104 -39.97 12.70 -47.18
C GLN A 104 -39.98 12.42 -45.67
N VAL A 105 -41.15 12.15 -45.09
CA VAL A 105 -41.27 11.77 -43.67
C VAL A 105 -40.50 10.47 -43.38
N THR A 106 -40.51 9.51 -44.30
CA THR A 106 -39.75 8.26 -44.16
C THR A 106 -38.24 8.51 -44.16
N ASP A 107 -37.75 9.35 -45.06
CA ASP A 107 -36.34 9.73 -45.12
C ASP A 107 -35.91 10.51 -43.86
N ASP A 108 -36.75 11.45 -43.40
CA ASP A 108 -36.53 12.19 -42.15
C ASP A 108 -36.53 11.27 -40.93
N LEU A 109 -37.44 10.30 -40.85
CA LEU A 109 -37.45 9.31 -39.78
C LEU A 109 -36.21 8.42 -39.80
N SER A 110 -35.72 8.03 -40.98
CA SER A 110 -34.47 7.27 -41.13
C SER A 110 -33.28 8.07 -40.62
N ASN A 111 -33.17 9.34 -41.02
CA ASN A 111 -32.10 10.24 -40.57
C ASN A 111 -32.16 10.46 -39.04
N ARG A 112 -33.35 10.70 -38.49
CA ARG A 112 -33.54 10.84 -37.03
C ARG A 112 -33.22 9.56 -36.28
N THR A 113 -33.51 8.40 -36.86
CA THR A 113 -33.17 7.10 -36.27
C THR A 113 -31.65 6.93 -36.19
N GLN A 114 -30.92 7.26 -37.26
CA GLN A 114 -29.46 7.23 -37.26
C GLN A 114 -28.86 8.21 -36.25
N GLU A 115 -29.42 9.42 -36.14
CA GLU A 115 -29.00 10.41 -35.14
C GLU A 115 -29.24 9.92 -33.71
N ILE A 116 -30.39 9.29 -33.44
CA ILE A 116 -30.69 8.68 -32.14
C ILE A 116 -29.68 7.57 -31.81
N THR A 117 -29.37 6.69 -32.77
CA THR A 117 -28.37 5.63 -32.56
C THR A 117 -26.99 6.22 -32.25
N HIS A 118 -26.57 7.25 -32.99
CA HIS A 118 -25.29 7.92 -32.73
C HIS A 118 -25.25 8.58 -31.34
N LEU A 119 -26.32 9.28 -30.94
CA LEU A 119 -26.43 9.89 -29.61
C LEU A 119 -26.46 8.82 -28.50
N GLN A 120 -27.04 7.66 -28.74
CA GLN A 120 -27.02 6.53 -27.80
C GLN A 120 -25.61 5.97 -27.60
N GLU A 121 -24.84 5.82 -28.67
CA GLU A 121 -23.43 5.43 -28.61
C GLU A 121 -22.60 6.46 -27.83
N GLN A 122 -22.75 7.75 -28.14
CA GLN A 122 -22.08 8.83 -27.40
C GLN A 122 -22.44 8.83 -25.90
N LEU A 123 -23.71 8.61 -25.57
CA LEU A 123 -24.15 8.50 -24.18
C LEU A 123 -23.55 7.28 -23.47
N GLN A 124 -23.37 6.17 -24.18
CA GLN A 124 -22.73 4.98 -23.64
C GLN A 124 -21.25 5.22 -23.35
N ASP A 125 -20.52 5.85 -24.27
CA ASP A 125 -19.12 6.23 -24.06
C ASP A 125 -18.96 7.19 -22.89
N LEU A 126 -19.81 8.22 -22.80
CA LEU A 126 -19.80 9.15 -21.68
C LEU A 126 -20.12 8.46 -20.34
N ARG A 127 -21.01 7.46 -20.33
CA ARG A 127 -21.29 6.65 -19.14
C ARG A 127 -20.08 5.82 -18.71
N GLN A 128 -19.36 5.23 -19.67
CA GLN A 128 -18.12 4.50 -19.39
C GLN A 128 -17.04 5.42 -18.86
N GLN A 129 -16.82 6.58 -19.49
CA GLN A 129 -15.88 7.59 -19.02
C GLN A 129 -16.21 8.06 -17.60
N ARG A 130 -17.49 8.34 -17.32
CA ARG A 130 -17.95 8.70 -15.97
C ARG A 130 -17.64 7.58 -14.97
N HIS A 131 -17.87 6.32 -15.33
CA HIS A 131 -17.58 5.19 -14.44
C HIS A 131 -16.09 5.08 -14.11
N VAL A 132 -15.22 5.23 -15.11
CA VAL A 132 -13.76 5.25 -14.91
C VAL A 132 -13.36 6.39 -13.97
N LEU A 133 -13.88 7.59 -14.19
CA LEU A 133 -13.61 8.75 -13.33
C LEU A 133 -14.13 8.54 -11.90
N THR A 134 -15.27 7.87 -11.71
CA THR A 134 -15.75 7.50 -10.37
C THR A 134 -14.80 6.53 -9.67
N LEU A 135 -14.31 5.51 -10.37
CA LEU A 135 -13.33 4.57 -9.80
C LEU A 135 -12.00 5.26 -9.45
N GLU A 136 -11.54 6.19 -10.29
CA GLU A 136 -10.37 7.01 -9.98
C GLU A 136 -10.60 7.91 -8.77
N GLN A 137 -11.77 8.55 -8.70
CA GLN A 137 -12.16 9.36 -7.54
C GLN A 137 -12.14 8.52 -6.25
N ASP A 138 -12.73 7.32 -6.27
CA ASP A 138 -12.74 6.41 -5.11
C ASP A 138 -11.32 5.99 -4.72
N LYS A 139 -10.46 5.72 -5.69
CA LYS A 139 -9.04 5.39 -5.47
C LYS A 139 -8.28 6.56 -4.83
N TRP A 140 -8.49 7.79 -5.31
CA TRP A 140 -7.90 8.99 -4.71
C TRP A 140 -8.44 9.26 -3.32
N GLN A 141 -9.73 9.03 -3.09
CA GLN A 141 -10.37 9.16 -1.78
C GLN A 141 -9.73 8.17 -0.78
N MET A 142 -9.56 6.91 -1.17
CA MET A 142 -8.92 5.88 -0.34
C MET A 142 -7.43 6.19 -0.07
N THR A 143 -6.73 6.74 -1.05
CA THR A 143 -5.34 7.17 -0.88
C THR A 143 -5.25 8.34 0.09
N LEU A 144 -6.16 9.31 -0.03
CA LEU A 144 -6.23 10.48 0.85
C LEU A 144 -6.52 10.06 2.30
N THR A 145 -7.49 9.17 2.54
CA THR A 145 -7.80 8.68 3.89
C THR A 145 -6.62 7.91 4.48
N THR A 146 -5.93 7.09 3.69
CA THR A 146 -4.73 6.38 4.13
C THR A 146 -3.61 7.35 4.52
N GLN A 147 -3.38 8.40 3.72
CA GLN A 147 -2.39 9.42 4.05
C GLN A 147 -2.77 10.26 5.28
N GLN A 148 -4.05 10.57 5.46
CA GLN A 148 -4.55 11.25 6.66
C GLN A 148 -4.32 10.41 7.92
N GLN A 149 -4.57 9.11 7.85
CA GLN A 149 -4.28 8.19 8.96
C GLN A 149 -2.77 8.13 9.26
N ALA A 150 -1.93 7.99 8.23
CA ALA A 150 -0.47 7.98 8.40
C ALA A 150 0.06 9.29 9.01
N LEU A 151 -0.50 10.44 8.61
CA LEU A 151 -0.16 11.73 9.18
C LEU A 151 -0.53 11.82 10.66
N GLU A 152 -1.70 11.29 11.05
CA GLU A 152 -2.14 11.31 12.44
C GLU A 152 -1.30 10.37 13.32
N GLU A 153 -0.94 9.19 12.81
CA GLU A 153 0.02 8.30 13.47
C GLU A 153 1.38 8.98 13.68
N GLU A 154 1.85 9.74 12.68
CA GLU A 154 3.12 10.45 12.79
C GLU A 154 3.06 11.64 13.75
N LYS A 155 1.93 12.36 13.84
CA LYS A 155 1.72 13.38 14.88
C LYS A 155 1.79 12.78 16.29
N VAL A 156 1.19 11.60 16.49
CA VAL A 156 1.27 10.89 17.77
C VAL A 156 2.72 10.54 18.09
N ARG A 157 3.48 9.99 17.11
CA ARG A 157 4.92 9.72 17.31
C ARG A 157 5.74 10.96 17.63
N VAL A 158 5.49 12.07 16.93
CA VAL A 158 6.17 13.35 17.22
C VAL A 158 5.85 13.81 18.64
N THR A 159 4.61 13.66 19.09
CA THR A 159 4.20 14.00 20.45
C THR A 159 4.93 13.16 21.50
N ASP A 160 5.03 11.84 21.28
CA ASP A 160 5.78 10.93 22.15
C ASP A 160 7.28 11.30 22.20
N ILE A 161 7.89 11.62 21.05
CA ILE A 161 9.29 12.07 20.98
C ILE A 161 9.49 13.36 21.77
N VAL A 162 8.58 14.33 21.62
CA VAL A 162 8.63 15.59 22.38
C VAL A 162 8.55 15.33 23.89
N GLN A 163 7.64 14.45 24.33
CA GLN A 163 7.55 14.06 25.74
C GLN A 163 8.84 13.39 26.24
N GLN A 164 9.41 12.47 25.46
CA GLN A 164 10.69 11.84 25.79
C GLN A 164 11.84 12.85 25.88
N MET A 165 11.92 13.82 24.95
CA MET A 165 12.89 14.91 25.02
C MET A 165 12.71 15.74 26.29
N THR A 166 11.47 16.00 26.72
CA THR A 166 11.20 16.76 27.95
C THR A 166 11.69 16.02 29.19
N VAL A 167 11.49 14.70 29.23
CA VAL A 167 12.02 13.83 30.31
C VAL A 167 13.54 13.87 30.33
N LEU A 168 14.20 13.71 29.17
CA LEU A 168 15.66 13.76 29.06
C LEU A 168 16.24 15.12 29.44
N GLU A 169 15.57 16.23 29.12
CA GLU A 169 15.98 17.57 29.56
C GLU A 169 15.88 17.74 31.07
N ASN A 170 14.85 17.17 31.70
CA ASN A 170 14.73 17.16 33.16
C ASN A 170 15.80 16.30 33.81
N GLU A 171 16.09 15.11 33.26
CA GLU A 171 17.20 14.26 33.73
C GLU A 171 18.55 14.97 33.61
N LYS A 172 18.80 15.65 32.48
CA LYS A 172 20.01 16.47 32.28
C LYS A 172 20.10 17.57 33.34
N ARG A 173 19.00 18.25 33.67
CA ARG A 173 18.97 19.30 34.70
C ARG A 173 19.32 18.73 36.08
N LEU A 174 18.72 17.60 36.46
CA LEU A 174 19.02 16.90 37.71
C LEU A 174 20.48 16.46 37.79
N LEU A 175 21.07 15.99 36.69
CA LEU A 175 22.48 15.62 36.64
C LEU A 175 23.40 16.84 36.83
N ILE A 176 23.06 18.00 36.26
CA ILE A 176 23.79 19.26 36.46
C ILE A 176 23.70 19.70 37.92
N GLU A 177 22.51 19.66 38.52
CA GLU A 177 22.33 19.96 39.95
C GLU A 177 23.17 19.03 40.82
N ARG A 178 23.14 17.72 40.54
CA ARG A 178 23.93 16.73 41.27
C ARG A 178 25.43 16.94 41.12
N GLN A 179 25.89 17.32 39.93
CA GLN A 179 27.28 17.68 39.67
C GLN A 179 27.69 18.91 40.49
N ASN A 180 26.83 19.93 40.58
CA ASN A 180 27.09 21.12 41.39
C ASN A 180 27.16 20.81 42.89
N GLU A 181 26.25 19.96 43.40
CA GLU A 181 26.30 19.47 44.79
C GLU A 181 27.60 18.74 45.08
N LEU A 182 28.01 17.83 44.19
CA LEU A 182 29.28 17.08 44.31
C LEU A 182 30.49 18.02 44.29
N ASN A 183 30.49 19.02 43.43
CA ASN A 183 31.56 20.02 43.37
C ASN A 183 31.64 20.87 44.65
N GLN A 184 30.50 21.23 45.24
CA GLN A 184 30.47 21.92 46.53
C GLN A 184 30.97 21.03 47.66
N ALA A 185 30.52 19.77 47.72
CA ALA A 185 30.99 18.80 48.71
C ALA A 185 32.51 18.57 48.61
N LEU A 186 33.05 18.43 47.38
CA LEU A 186 34.49 18.33 47.14
C LEU A 186 35.25 19.55 47.65
N LYS A 187 34.70 20.75 47.44
CA LYS A 187 35.31 21.99 47.92
C LYS A 187 35.32 22.05 49.46
N ILE A 188 34.26 21.60 50.12
CA ILE A 188 34.17 21.49 51.58
C ILE A 188 35.23 20.51 52.09
N ILE A 189 35.29 19.31 51.53
CA ILE A 189 36.28 18.29 51.90
C ILE A 189 37.72 18.81 51.69
N GLN A 190 37.99 19.56 50.62
CA GLN A 190 39.29 20.20 50.43
C GLN A 190 39.58 21.21 51.54
N THR A 191 38.63 22.08 51.90
CA THR A 191 38.83 23.05 52.99
C THR A 191 39.03 22.36 54.34
N GLU A 192 38.27 21.31 54.63
CA GLU A 192 38.44 20.48 55.83
C GLU A 192 39.83 19.82 55.84
N GLY A 193 40.25 19.23 54.72
CA GLY A 193 41.58 18.64 54.57
C GLY A 193 42.71 19.65 54.81
N THR A 194 42.58 20.89 54.33
CA THR A 194 43.58 21.95 54.64
C THR A 194 43.55 22.40 56.09
N THR A 195 42.41 22.25 56.77
CA THR A 195 42.26 22.64 58.17
C THR A 195 42.85 21.55 59.07
N LEU A 196 42.52 20.29 58.81
CA LEU A 196 43.14 19.13 59.44
C LEU A 196 44.66 19.11 59.21
N GLY A 197 45.13 19.46 58.01
CA GLY A 197 46.56 19.60 57.74
C GLY A 197 47.25 20.64 58.64
N ARG A 198 46.61 21.78 58.89
CA ARG A 198 47.10 22.81 59.82
C ARG A 198 47.05 22.34 61.27
N GLU A 199 46.01 21.61 61.67
CA GLU A 199 45.93 21.02 63.02
C GLU A 199 47.05 19.99 63.25
N ILE A 200 47.30 19.11 62.28
CA ILE A 200 48.41 18.15 62.33
C ILE A 200 49.76 18.88 62.43
N GLU A 201 49.96 19.95 61.67
CA GLU A 201 51.17 20.77 61.75
C GLU A 201 51.33 21.43 63.13
N THR A 202 50.22 21.94 63.69
CA THR A 202 50.20 22.55 65.03
C THR A 202 50.53 21.52 66.10
N LEU A 203 49.87 20.36 66.08
CA LEU A 203 50.16 19.24 66.99
C LEU A 203 51.60 18.73 66.82
N GLY A 204 52.12 18.69 65.60
CA GLY A 204 53.51 18.34 65.32
C GLY A 204 54.50 19.32 65.97
N ASN A 205 54.21 20.62 65.93
CA ASN A 205 55.02 21.65 66.59
C ASN A 205 54.91 21.56 68.12
N GLU A 206 53.72 21.30 68.66
CA GLU A 206 53.52 21.08 70.10
C GLU A 206 54.28 19.86 70.59
N LEU A 207 54.25 18.75 69.82
CA LEU A 207 54.97 17.53 70.15
C LEU A 207 56.49 17.75 70.12
N LEU A 208 57.00 18.49 69.13
CA LEU A 208 58.41 18.91 69.08
C LEU A 208 58.80 19.79 70.29
N HIS A 209 57.91 20.69 70.72
CA HIS A 209 58.12 21.51 71.90
C HIS A 209 58.18 20.67 73.17
N LEU A 210 57.28 19.69 73.32
CA LEU A 210 57.26 18.75 74.42
C LEU A 210 58.51 17.85 74.44
N GLU A 211 58.96 17.36 73.28
CA GLU A 211 60.22 16.60 73.17
C GLU A 211 61.43 17.45 73.62
N THR A 212 61.44 18.73 73.26
CA THR A 212 62.49 19.67 73.71
C THR A 212 62.42 19.87 75.23
N GLN A 213 61.21 20.06 75.77
CA GLN A 213 61.01 20.21 77.22
C GLN A 213 61.39 18.94 77.99
N GLU A 214 61.08 17.76 77.46
CA GLU A 214 61.51 16.47 78.03
C GLU A 214 63.04 16.39 78.06
N HIS A 215 63.72 16.79 76.98
CA HIS A 215 65.17 16.81 76.92
C HIS A 215 65.80 17.73 77.99
N ASP A 216 65.26 18.93 78.16
CA ASP A 216 65.73 19.89 79.17
C ASP A 216 65.53 19.34 80.59
N LEU A 217 64.37 18.74 80.87
CA LEU A 217 64.06 18.12 82.16
C LEU A 217 64.96 16.92 82.46
N ILE A 218 65.29 16.10 81.45
CA ILE A 218 66.27 15.01 81.58
C ILE A 218 67.64 15.58 81.96
N GLN A 219 68.06 16.67 81.33
CA GLN A 219 69.34 17.31 81.64
C GLN A 219 69.36 17.89 83.06
N GLU A 220 68.26 18.52 83.50
CA GLU A 220 68.11 19.06 84.85
C GLU A 220 68.10 17.96 85.92
N ARG A 221 67.45 16.82 85.63
CA ARG A 221 67.50 15.62 86.45
C ARG A 221 68.93 15.11 86.59
N ASP A 222 69.67 14.97 85.49
CA ASP A 222 71.06 14.47 85.52
C ASP A 222 71.99 15.42 86.31
N GLN A 223 71.75 16.73 86.24
CA GLN A 223 72.46 17.70 87.09
C GLN A 223 72.08 17.55 88.56
N SER A 224 70.80 17.41 88.85
CA SER A 224 70.31 17.19 90.21
C SER A 224 70.85 15.89 90.81
N GLU A 225 70.96 14.83 90.02
CA GLU A 225 71.56 13.55 90.44
C GLU A 225 73.03 13.70 90.81
N LYS A 226 73.82 14.48 90.03
CA LYS A 226 75.20 14.82 90.39
C LYS A 226 75.30 15.61 91.69
N VAL A 227 74.38 16.56 91.92
CA VAL A 227 74.32 17.34 93.16
C VAL A 227 73.97 16.43 94.35
N VAL A 228 72.99 15.54 94.19
CA VAL A 228 72.64 14.55 95.21
C VAL A 228 73.85 13.65 95.51
N GLU A 229 74.56 13.15 94.51
CA GLU A 229 75.76 12.32 94.72
C GLU A 229 76.87 13.08 95.46
N GLN A 230 77.07 14.37 95.18
CA GLN A 230 77.99 15.22 95.93
C GLN A 230 77.56 15.40 97.39
N ILE A 231 76.27 15.67 97.63
CA ILE A 231 75.71 15.81 98.98
C ILE A 231 75.85 14.49 99.74
N THR A 232 75.59 13.33 99.11
CA THR A 232 75.78 12.02 99.73
C THR A 232 77.24 11.81 100.14
N LYS A 233 78.21 12.15 99.28
CA LYS A 233 79.64 12.08 99.63
C LYS A 233 80.01 13.02 100.78
N GLN A 234 79.46 14.24 100.80
CA GLN A 234 79.65 15.16 101.90
C GLN A 234 79.06 14.61 103.21
N LEU A 235 77.82 14.13 103.17
CA LEU A 235 77.14 13.54 104.33
C LEU A 235 77.94 12.37 104.91
N GLN A 236 78.45 11.49 104.06
CA GLN A 236 79.29 10.36 104.47
C GLN A 236 80.58 10.83 105.16
N ASN A 237 81.24 11.87 104.63
CA ASN A 237 82.41 12.46 105.27
C ASN A 237 82.06 13.08 106.62
N THR A 238 80.95 13.82 106.71
CA THR A 238 80.48 14.41 107.98
C THR A 238 80.16 13.33 109.00
N GLN A 239 79.54 12.23 108.57
CA GLN A 239 79.19 11.09 109.41
C GLN A 239 80.45 10.37 109.93
N ASN A 240 81.47 10.20 109.09
CA ASN A 240 82.78 9.68 109.51
C ASN A 240 83.46 10.61 110.52
N ASN A 241 83.40 11.93 110.30
CA ASN A 241 83.96 12.92 111.23
C ASN A 241 83.21 12.94 112.58
N MET A 242 81.87 12.83 112.57
CA MET A 242 81.08 12.72 113.79
C MET A 242 81.37 11.42 114.53
N ALA A 243 81.56 10.29 113.83
CA ALA A 243 81.96 9.04 114.46
C ALA A 243 83.35 9.15 115.13
N ALA A 244 84.29 9.85 114.51
CA ALA A 244 85.59 10.14 115.11
C ALA A 244 85.48 11.05 116.35
N CYS A 245 84.68 12.12 116.27
CA CYS A 245 84.42 13.02 117.39
C CYS A 245 83.71 12.31 118.57
N GLN A 246 82.78 11.39 118.26
CA GLN A 246 82.14 10.54 119.26
C GLN A 246 83.13 9.59 119.94
N ALA A 247 84.10 9.04 119.19
CA ALA A 247 85.16 8.21 119.75
C ALA A 247 86.08 9.01 120.68
N GLU A 248 86.46 10.24 120.29
CA GLU A 248 87.22 11.16 121.16
C GLU A 248 86.44 11.54 122.43
N MET A 249 85.14 11.81 122.32
CA MET A 249 84.28 12.06 123.49
C MET A 249 84.24 10.85 124.43
N ASN A 250 84.07 9.64 123.91
CA ASN A 250 84.07 8.42 124.73
C ASN A 250 85.42 8.20 125.43
N GLU A 251 86.53 8.60 124.81
CA GLU A 251 87.86 8.57 125.42
C GLU A 251 88.00 9.61 126.54
N GLN A 252 87.45 10.81 126.35
CA GLN A 252 87.39 11.83 127.41
C GLN A 252 86.49 11.40 128.58
N ASP A 253 85.34 10.78 128.32
CA ASP A 253 84.46 10.23 129.36
C ASP A 253 85.17 9.14 130.17
N ALA A 254 85.99 8.30 129.52
CA ALA A 254 86.82 7.31 130.20
C ALA A 254 87.90 7.96 131.10
N GLN A 255 88.54 9.03 130.64
CA GLN A 255 89.49 9.81 131.45
C GLN A 255 88.81 10.48 132.65
N ILE A 256 87.60 11.01 132.47
CA ILE A 256 86.79 11.56 133.57
C ILE A 256 86.47 10.47 134.59
N TYR A 257 86.07 9.28 134.15
CA TYR A 257 85.78 8.15 135.03
C TYR A 257 87.01 7.74 135.86
N GLU A 258 88.20 7.74 135.26
CA GLU A 258 89.46 7.44 135.96
C GLU A 258 89.82 8.52 137.00
N LEU A 259 89.59 9.80 136.67
CA LEU A 259 89.77 10.92 137.60
C LEU A 259 88.76 10.89 138.75
N GLU A 260 87.49 10.56 138.48
CA GLU A 260 86.46 10.39 139.53
C GLU A 260 86.81 9.23 140.46
N THR A 261 87.34 8.13 139.93
CA THR A 261 87.78 6.98 140.73
C THR A 261 88.96 7.34 141.64
N ASN A 262 89.94 8.09 141.11
CA ASN A 262 91.05 8.63 141.91
C ASN A 262 90.55 9.60 143.00
N ASN A 263 89.56 10.43 142.69
CA ASN A 263 89.02 11.40 143.65
C ASN A 263 88.26 10.68 144.79
N GLN A 264 87.51 9.62 144.48
CA GLN A 264 86.87 8.77 145.49
C GLN A 264 87.89 8.06 146.39
N GLN A 265 89.05 7.67 145.85
CA GLN A 265 90.15 7.09 146.62
C GLN A 265 90.79 8.12 147.58
N VAL A 266 90.97 9.37 147.13
CA VAL A 266 91.43 10.47 147.99
C VAL A 266 90.39 10.81 149.07
N GLU A 267 89.10 10.81 148.74
CA GLU A 267 88.02 11.00 149.74
C GLU A 267 88.01 9.90 150.79
N ALA A 268 88.29 8.64 150.42
CA ALA A 268 88.44 7.54 151.36
C ALA A 268 89.63 7.73 152.30
N GLU A 269 90.77 8.22 151.79
CA GLU A 269 91.94 8.58 152.62
C GLU A 269 91.65 9.75 153.56
N ILE A 270 90.95 10.79 153.09
CA ILE A 270 90.51 11.91 153.93
C ILE A 270 89.60 11.41 155.06
N LYS A 271 88.69 10.47 154.76
CA LYS A 271 87.78 9.89 155.76
C LYS A 271 88.53 9.07 156.82
N TYR A 272 89.57 8.34 156.40
CA TYR A 272 90.47 7.62 157.32
C TYR A 272 91.27 8.58 158.22
N LEU A 273 91.77 9.68 157.66
CA LEU A 273 92.46 10.73 158.42
C LEU A 273 91.52 11.48 159.36
N GLN A 274 90.28 11.75 158.95
CA GLN A 274 89.24 12.36 159.80
C GLN A 274 88.88 11.46 161.00
N GLN A 275 88.84 10.14 160.83
CA GLN A 275 88.64 9.20 161.94
C GLN A 275 89.83 9.18 162.90
N SER A 276 91.07 9.27 162.41
CA SER A 276 92.27 9.41 163.24
C SER A 276 92.27 10.72 164.04
N ILE A 277 91.87 11.83 163.42
CA ILE A 277 91.70 13.13 164.08
C ILE A 277 90.58 13.08 165.13
N GLN A 278 89.49 12.33 164.90
CA GLN A 278 88.41 12.18 165.87
C GLN A 278 88.88 11.47 167.15
N ILE A 279 89.75 10.46 167.03
CA ILE A 279 90.37 9.77 168.18
C ILE A 279 91.26 10.73 169.00
N ILE A 280 92.02 11.60 168.32
CA ILE A 280 92.83 12.65 168.97
C ILE A 280 91.93 13.74 169.60
N THR A 281 90.81 14.07 168.96
CA THR A 281 89.82 15.06 169.43
C THR A 281 89.13 14.60 170.72
N ASP A 282 88.87 13.30 170.86
CA ASP A 282 88.27 12.74 172.08
C ASP A 282 89.27 12.68 173.24
N MET A 283 90.59 12.56 172.96
CA MET A 283 91.65 12.75 173.96
C MET A 283 91.77 14.22 174.44
N VAL A 284 91.51 15.19 173.56
CA VAL A 284 91.51 16.64 173.89
C VAL A 284 90.24 17.04 174.67
N LYS A 285 89.07 16.48 174.36
CA LYS A 285 87.81 16.74 175.09
C LYS A 285 87.86 16.37 176.57
N GLN A 286 88.66 15.37 176.95
CA GLN A 286 88.87 15.03 178.35
C GLN A 286 89.62 16.13 179.13
N SER A 287 90.43 16.94 178.43
CA SER A 287 91.12 18.11 178.99
C SER A 287 90.26 19.38 179.03
N GLU A 288 89.18 19.46 178.24
CA GLU A 288 88.28 20.61 178.12
C GLU A 288 87.08 20.61 179.07
N ASN A 289 86.82 19.52 179.81
CA ASN A 289 85.88 19.51 180.94
C ASN A 289 86.27 20.48 182.07
N LYS A 290 87.46 21.09 181.98
CA LYS A 290 87.93 22.24 182.77
C LYS A 290 87.43 23.61 182.27
N ARG A 291 86.75 23.68 181.13
CA ARG A 291 86.24 24.92 180.50
C ARG A 291 84.71 25.09 180.62
N ASN A 292 84.06 24.30 181.48
CA ASN A 292 82.62 24.37 181.80
C ASN A 292 82.09 25.74 182.27
N ASP A 293 82.91 26.77 182.38
CA ASP A 293 82.51 28.08 182.88
C ASP A 293 82.08 29.10 181.79
N LEU A 294 82.13 28.76 180.49
CA LEU A 294 81.76 29.68 179.39
C LEU A 294 80.47 29.33 178.63
N ASN A 295 79.68 28.43 179.21
CA ASN A 295 78.27 28.60 179.56
C ASN A 295 77.36 29.57 178.75
N VAL A 296 76.16 29.11 178.42
CA VAL A 296 74.91 29.91 178.47
C VAL A 296 74.64 30.95 177.35
N TYR A 297 75.62 31.54 176.66
CA TYR A 297 75.32 32.61 175.67
C TYR A 297 74.74 32.12 174.33
N ILE A 298 75.08 30.91 173.86
CA ILE A 298 74.83 30.50 172.47
C ILE A 298 73.44 29.84 172.26
N ASN A 299 72.74 29.46 173.33
CA ASN A 299 71.45 28.74 173.28
C ASN A 299 70.25 29.54 172.74
N ARG A 300 70.39 30.82 172.39
CA ARG A 300 69.23 31.64 171.97
C ARG A 300 69.01 31.71 170.45
N LYS A 301 70.02 31.45 169.61
CA LYS A 301 69.91 31.61 168.14
C LYS A 301 69.35 30.41 167.37
N ASN A 302 69.10 29.29 168.03
CA ASN A 302 68.67 28.03 167.40
C ASN A 302 67.15 27.86 167.23
N MET A 303 66.30 28.80 167.68
CA MET A 303 64.85 28.69 167.51
C MET A 303 64.28 29.35 166.23
N GLU A 304 65.09 30.08 165.44
CA GLU A 304 64.66 30.70 164.17
C GLU A 304 64.71 29.72 162.97
N LYS A 305 65.39 28.57 163.08
CA LYS A 305 65.62 27.64 161.96
C LYS A 305 64.42 26.71 161.66
N GLN A 306 63.54 26.48 162.62
CA GLN A 306 62.56 25.38 162.56
C GLN A 306 61.23 25.75 161.85
N ALA A 307 61.04 27.00 161.44
CA ALA A 307 59.82 27.45 160.75
C ALA A 307 59.89 27.38 159.21
N ALA A 308 61.09 27.36 158.62
CA ALA A 308 61.27 27.46 157.15
C ALA A 308 61.18 26.11 156.40
N GLU A 309 61.21 24.97 157.10
CA GLU A 309 61.25 23.64 156.46
C GLU A 309 59.86 23.05 156.15
N GLN A 310 58.77 23.62 156.69
CA GLN A 310 57.41 23.17 156.42
C GLN A 310 56.82 23.79 155.13
N GLU A 311 57.18 25.05 154.81
CA GLU A 311 56.69 25.77 153.63
C GLU A 311 57.27 25.22 152.30
N LYS A 312 58.42 24.55 152.35
CA LYS A 312 59.07 23.93 151.18
C LYS A 312 58.37 22.66 150.69
N ARG A 313 57.74 21.88 151.59
CA ARG A 313 57.10 20.60 151.23
C ARG A 313 55.75 20.78 150.54
N ASP A 314 55.04 21.87 150.83
CA ASP A 314 53.74 22.16 150.23
C ASP A 314 53.88 22.71 148.80
N ALA A 315 54.99 23.36 148.46
CA ALA A 315 55.30 23.83 147.10
C ALA A 315 55.68 22.70 146.13
N ASP A 316 56.40 21.66 146.58
CA ASP A 316 56.82 20.53 145.73
C ASP A 316 55.65 19.65 145.27
N VAL A 317 54.57 19.56 146.06
CA VAL A 317 53.35 18.80 145.70
C VAL A 317 52.54 19.48 144.58
N GLU A 318 52.53 20.81 144.55
CA GLU A 318 51.77 21.58 143.55
C GLU A 318 52.52 21.66 142.19
N VAL A 319 53.86 21.58 142.21
CA VAL A 319 54.69 21.46 141.01
C VAL A 319 54.49 20.10 140.33
N GLN A 320 54.41 19.01 141.09
CA GLN A 320 54.16 17.67 140.53
C GLN A 320 52.76 17.53 139.91
N LYS A 321 51.74 18.16 140.49
CA LYS A 321 50.40 18.21 139.87
C LYS A 321 50.40 18.98 138.55
N SER A 322 51.13 20.10 138.48
CA SER A 322 51.21 20.91 137.26
C SER A 322 51.97 20.20 136.13
N GLN A 323 52.98 19.38 136.46
CA GLN A 323 53.68 18.52 135.48
C GLN A 323 52.80 17.41 134.91
N ALA A 324 51.99 16.74 135.74
CA ALA A 324 51.05 15.72 135.26
C ALA A 324 49.96 16.28 134.34
N ILE A 325 49.49 17.51 134.60
CA ILE A 325 48.54 18.21 133.73
C ILE A 325 49.19 18.57 132.38
N LEU A 326 50.44 19.04 132.37
CA LEU A 326 51.16 19.35 131.14
C LEU A 326 51.41 18.11 130.27
N GLU A 327 51.75 16.96 130.85
CA GLU A 327 51.89 15.70 130.10
C GLU A 327 50.56 15.29 129.46
N THR A 328 49.45 15.41 130.20
CA THR A 328 48.10 15.09 129.70
C THR A 328 47.72 15.99 128.51
N VAL A 329 47.90 17.31 128.65
CA VAL A 329 47.64 18.27 127.57
C VAL A 329 48.52 17.98 126.35
N ASN A 330 49.78 17.60 126.54
CA ASN A 330 50.69 17.32 125.43
C ASN A 330 50.29 16.05 124.67
N THR A 331 49.79 15.01 125.36
CA THR A 331 49.21 13.83 124.72
C THR A 331 47.92 14.12 123.95
N GLU A 332 47.04 14.99 124.47
CA GLU A 332 45.82 15.41 123.76
C GLU A 332 46.16 16.24 122.51
N LEU A 333 47.13 17.14 122.61
CA LEU A 333 47.58 17.98 121.50
C LEU A 333 48.19 17.13 120.37
N LYS A 334 48.97 16.10 120.72
CA LYS A 334 49.50 15.13 119.75
C LYS A 334 48.39 14.32 119.09
N THR A 335 47.39 13.87 119.85
CA THR A 335 46.24 13.14 119.32
C THR A 335 45.42 14.00 118.34
N LEU A 336 45.22 15.28 118.65
CA LEU A 336 44.54 16.23 117.76
C LEU A 336 45.36 16.52 116.49
N GLN A 337 46.69 16.59 116.58
CA GLN A 337 47.57 16.73 115.42
C GLN A 337 47.49 15.52 114.49
N ASP A 338 47.47 14.30 115.04
CA ASP A 338 47.32 13.07 114.26
C ASP A 338 45.94 12.99 113.60
N GLN A 339 44.88 13.40 114.30
CA GLN A 339 43.52 13.50 113.73
C GLN A 339 43.44 14.54 112.61
N LEU A 340 44.07 15.70 112.78
CA LEU A 340 44.12 16.75 111.76
C LEU A 340 44.90 16.28 110.52
N ALA A 341 46.03 15.62 110.69
CA ALA A 341 46.81 15.04 109.59
C ALA A 341 46.00 13.98 108.82
N LYS A 342 45.24 13.14 109.53
CA LYS A 342 44.36 12.15 108.90
C LYS A 342 43.23 12.81 108.10
N LEU A 343 42.57 13.83 108.66
CA LEU A 343 41.52 14.58 107.96
C LEU A 343 42.05 15.30 106.72
N ILE A 344 43.25 15.88 106.78
CA ILE A 344 43.91 16.50 105.60
C ILE A 344 44.14 15.44 104.51
N THR A 345 44.59 14.25 104.89
CA THR A 345 44.85 13.16 103.95
C THR A 345 43.56 12.67 103.28
N GLU A 346 42.49 12.47 104.07
CA GLU A 346 41.17 12.10 103.54
C GLU A 346 40.57 13.19 102.65
N THR A 347 40.74 14.48 103.01
CA THR A 347 40.27 15.61 102.21
C THR A 347 40.98 15.66 100.85
N ASN A 348 42.30 15.50 100.82
CA ASN A 348 43.07 15.46 99.58
C ASN A 348 42.67 14.27 98.68
N GLN A 349 42.36 13.13 99.30
CA GLN A 349 41.94 11.94 98.57
C GLN A 349 40.54 12.10 97.96
N LEU A 350 39.62 12.75 98.68
CA LEU A 350 38.29 13.11 98.18
C LEU A 350 38.36 14.17 97.06
N GLU A 351 39.25 15.17 97.16
CA GLU A 351 39.47 16.12 96.07
C GLU A 351 39.97 15.44 94.80
N LEU A 352 40.89 14.48 94.93
CA LEU A 352 41.38 13.70 93.79
C LEU A 352 40.25 12.88 93.15
N GLN A 353 39.42 12.21 93.96
CA GLN A 353 38.27 11.45 93.48
C GLN A 353 37.24 12.34 92.80
N CYS A 354 36.96 13.53 93.34
CA CYS A 354 36.09 14.51 92.70
C CYS A 354 36.63 14.94 91.34
N ARG A 355 37.93 15.25 91.22
CA ARG A 355 38.53 15.61 89.93
C ARG A 355 38.46 14.46 88.93
N GLN A 356 38.71 13.22 89.36
CA GLN A 356 38.58 12.04 88.50
C GLN A 356 37.14 11.86 88.00
N ALA A 357 36.16 11.93 88.88
CA ALA A 357 34.74 11.85 88.51
C ALA A 357 34.32 12.98 87.56
N GLN A 358 34.89 14.18 87.73
CA GLN A 358 34.63 15.33 86.86
C GLN A 358 35.19 15.11 85.44
N ASN A 359 36.40 14.55 85.34
CA ASN A 359 37.00 14.18 84.06
C ASN A 359 36.23 13.04 83.36
N GLU A 360 35.80 12.03 84.11
CA GLU A 360 34.98 10.94 83.58
C GLU A 360 33.62 11.45 83.07
N LEU A 361 33.00 12.38 83.79
CA LEU A 361 31.75 13.01 83.36
C LEU A 361 31.95 13.82 82.07
N GLN A 362 33.05 14.56 81.96
CA GLN A 362 33.38 15.30 80.74
C GLN A 362 33.59 14.37 79.55
N ASN A 363 34.38 13.30 79.72
CA ASN A 363 34.60 12.29 78.68
C ASN A 363 33.28 11.62 78.25
N ALA A 364 32.38 11.34 79.21
CA ALA A 364 31.07 10.78 78.91
C ALA A 364 30.16 11.76 78.14
N GLN A 365 30.24 13.07 78.43
CA GLN A 365 29.53 14.11 77.68
C GLN A 365 30.05 14.25 76.24
N GLU A 366 31.36 14.17 76.05
CA GLU A 366 31.98 14.20 74.73
C GLU A 366 31.57 12.94 73.92
N ALA A 367 31.63 11.76 74.53
CA ALA A 367 31.18 10.51 73.91
C ALA A 367 29.69 10.55 73.53
N LEU A 368 28.83 11.12 74.39
CA LEU A 368 27.41 11.28 74.11
C LEU A 368 27.17 12.25 72.94
N THR A 369 27.96 13.33 72.87
CA THR A 369 27.89 14.32 71.78
C THR A 369 28.30 13.68 70.45
N HIS A 370 29.39 12.89 70.45
CA HIS A 370 29.81 12.12 69.28
C HIS A 370 28.75 11.11 68.84
N ALA A 371 28.19 10.33 69.78
CA ALA A 371 27.15 9.35 69.49
C ALA A 371 25.89 10.01 68.90
N ASN A 372 25.49 11.17 69.41
CA ASN A 372 24.38 11.94 68.83
C ASN A 372 24.69 12.42 67.40
N GLY A 373 25.94 12.83 67.14
CA GLY A 373 26.40 13.16 65.79
C GLY A 373 26.31 11.97 64.83
N GLU A 374 26.71 10.78 65.25
CA GLU A 374 26.59 9.55 64.45
C GLU A 374 25.13 9.16 64.20
N VAL A 375 24.27 9.25 65.21
CA VAL A 375 22.83 8.99 65.05
C VAL A 375 22.23 9.90 63.99
N GLU A 376 22.57 11.19 64.00
CA GLU A 376 22.04 12.13 63.02
C GLU A 376 22.62 11.91 61.62
N ARG A 377 23.90 11.53 61.53
CA ARG A 377 24.51 11.09 60.26
C ARG A 377 23.77 9.89 59.67
N LEU A 378 23.51 8.88 60.49
CA LEU A 378 22.79 7.67 60.08
C LEU A 378 21.34 7.96 59.71
N ARG A 379 20.67 8.89 60.41
CA ARG A 379 19.32 9.34 60.10
C ARG A 379 19.26 9.99 58.71
N ASN A 380 20.20 10.89 58.42
CA ASN A 380 20.32 11.53 57.10
C ASN A 380 20.61 10.51 55.99
N GLU A 381 21.46 9.52 56.28
CA GLU A 381 21.78 8.45 55.33
C GLU A 381 20.56 7.54 55.07
N LEU A 382 19.78 7.21 56.10
CA LEU A 382 18.52 6.47 55.98
C LEU A 382 17.49 7.23 55.15
N GLU A 383 17.35 8.55 55.36
CA GLU A 383 16.47 9.39 54.54
C GLU A 383 16.90 9.43 53.07
N ARG A 384 18.20 9.54 52.81
CA ARG A 384 18.75 9.50 51.45
C ARG A 384 18.42 8.17 50.77
N VAL A 385 18.69 7.04 51.44
CA VAL A 385 18.39 5.70 50.91
C VAL A 385 16.89 5.51 50.70
N THR A 386 16.05 6.03 51.58
CA THR A 386 14.58 5.99 51.43
C THR A 386 14.10 6.75 50.20
N ARG A 387 14.69 7.93 49.93
CA ARG A 387 14.41 8.71 48.71
C ARG A 387 14.86 7.97 47.45
N GLU A 388 16.06 7.38 47.46
CA GLU A 388 16.57 6.57 46.34
C GLU A 388 15.70 5.34 46.08
N LEU A 389 15.27 4.63 47.12
CA LEU A 389 14.37 3.48 47.00
C LEU A 389 13.02 3.88 46.38
N THR A 390 12.49 5.03 46.78
CA THR A 390 11.23 5.58 46.25
C THR A 390 11.38 5.92 44.77
N ALA A 391 12.47 6.58 44.38
CA ALA A 391 12.78 6.88 42.99
C ALA A 391 12.93 5.61 42.13
N ARG A 392 13.64 4.59 42.65
CA ARG A 392 13.81 3.30 41.97
C ARG A 392 12.49 2.55 41.80
N ARG A 393 11.59 2.59 42.79
CA ARG A 393 10.23 2.01 42.66
C ARG A 393 9.45 2.70 41.54
N SER A 394 9.48 4.03 41.46
CA SER A 394 8.82 4.78 40.39
C SER A 394 9.37 4.40 39.00
N GLN A 395 10.70 4.28 38.87
CA GLN A 395 11.35 3.82 37.64
C GLN A 395 10.93 2.40 37.25
N LEU A 396 10.81 1.50 38.23
CA LEU A 396 10.34 0.14 37.99
C LEU A 396 8.90 0.12 37.49
N THR A 397 8.00 0.90 38.11
CA THR A 397 6.60 1.03 37.66
C THR A 397 6.53 1.54 36.21
N GLN A 398 7.29 2.58 35.86
CA GLN A 398 7.34 3.07 34.47
C GLN A 398 7.88 2.02 33.49
N ALA A 399 8.88 1.23 33.90
CA ALA A 399 9.42 0.17 33.07
C ALA A 399 8.39 -0.96 32.84
N GLU A 400 7.59 -1.31 33.86
CA GLU A 400 6.51 -2.28 33.75
C GLU A 400 5.37 -1.80 32.85
N GLU A 401 5.01 -0.52 32.92
CA GLU A 401 4.05 0.11 32.01
C GLU A 401 4.55 0.07 30.56
N ARG A 402 5.79 0.47 30.31
CA ARG A 402 6.42 0.40 28.98
C ARG A 402 6.47 -1.04 28.45
N ARG A 403 6.81 -2.01 29.30
CA ARG A 403 6.79 -3.44 28.92
C ARG A 403 5.39 -3.88 28.49
N THR A 404 4.37 -3.45 29.22
CA THR A 404 2.97 -3.78 28.92
C THR A 404 2.51 -3.14 27.60
N GLN A 405 2.85 -1.87 27.37
CA GLN A 405 2.58 -1.19 26.10
C GLN A 405 3.26 -1.89 24.91
N LEU A 406 4.53 -2.28 25.04
CA LEU A 406 5.26 -3.02 24.02
C LEU A 406 4.65 -4.40 23.74
N ALA A 407 4.21 -5.12 24.78
CA ALA A 407 3.55 -6.42 24.61
C ALA A 407 2.22 -6.29 23.83
N THR A 408 1.44 -5.24 24.12
CA THR A 408 0.21 -4.92 23.36
C THR A 408 0.55 -4.58 21.91
N ALA A 409 1.54 -3.73 21.66
CA ALA A 409 1.97 -3.36 20.31
C ALA A 409 2.47 -4.57 19.50
N LEU A 410 3.22 -5.49 20.12
CA LEU A 410 3.66 -6.74 19.48
C LEU A 410 2.48 -7.63 19.11
N THR A 411 1.48 -7.72 19.98
CA THR A 411 0.26 -8.49 19.71
C THR A 411 -0.50 -7.90 18.53
N GLN A 412 -0.64 -6.56 18.48
CA GLN A 412 -1.26 -5.88 17.35
C GLN A 412 -0.50 -6.13 16.04
N ARG A 413 0.84 -5.96 16.04
CA ARG A 413 1.67 -6.22 14.87
C ARG A 413 1.59 -7.66 14.39
N ARG A 414 1.45 -8.62 15.30
CA ARG A 414 1.24 -10.03 14.95
C ARG A 414 -0.10 -10.23 14.24
N ASN A 415 -1.18 -9.63 14.74
CA ASN A 415 -2.48 -9.71 14.09
C ASN A 415 -2.48 -9.06 12.69
N GLU A 416 -1.80 -7.92 12.54
CA GLU A 416 -1.61 -7.27 11.23
C GLU A 416 -0.84 -8.18 10.26
N LEU A 417 0.22 -8.85 10.73
CA LEU A 417 0.98 -9.80 9.93
C LEU A 417 0.12 -10.99 9.48
N ASP A 418 -0.71 -11.53 10.38
CA ASP A 418 -1.62 -12.65 10.06
C ASP A 418 -2.66 -12.23 9.00
N ALA A 419 -3.18 -10.99 9.08
CA ALA A 419 -4.07 -10.44 8.07
C ALA A 419 -3.38 -10.25 6.71
N ILE A 420 -2.13 -9.79 6.70
CA ILE A 420 -1.32 -9.68 5.48
C ILE A 420 -1.08 -11.06 4.87
N ASN A 421 -0.72 -12.06 5.67
CA ASN A 421 -0.51 -13.43 5.20
C ASN A 421 -1.77 -14.04 4.59
N LEU A 422 -2.94 -13.76 5.17
CA LEU A 422 -4.23 -14.16 4.61
C LEU A 422 -4.45 -13.51 3.23
N ASN A 423 -4.17 -12.21 3.10
CA ASN A 423 -4.29 -11.48 1.84
C ASN A 423 -3.31 -12.00 0.77
N VAL A 424 -2.05 -12.29 1.15
CA VAL A 424 -1.06 -12.90 0.25
C VAL A 424 -1.54 -14.26 -0.24
N THR A 425 -2.09 -15.08 0.65
CA THR A 425 -2.66 -16.40 0.30
C THR A 425 -3.81 -16.24 -0.70
N ARG A 426 -4.72 -15.29 -0.46
CA ARG A 426 -5.85 -14.98 -1.35
C ARG A 426 -5.37 -14.46 -2.71
N LEU A 427 -4.38 -13.58 -2.75
CA LEU A 427 -3.77 -13.11 -3.99
C LEU A 427 -3.12 -14.27 -4.76
N GLY A 428 -2.43 -15.18 -4.07
CA GLY A 428 -1.89 -16.40 -4.66
C GLY A 428 -2.96 -17.25 -5.34
N GLN A 429 -4.14 -17.41 -4.72
CA GLN A 429 -5.29 -18.10 -5.32
C GLN A 429 -5.82 -17.37 -6.56
N VAL A 430 -5.97 -16.04 -6.51
CA VAL A 430 -6.41 -15.23 -7.66
C VAL A 430 -5.44 -15.37 -8.82
N VAL A 431 -4.12 -15.32 -8.57
CA VAL A 431 -3.10 -15.51 -9.60
C VAL A 431 -3.15 -16.92 -10.19
N ALA A 432 -3.32 -17.95 -9.35
CA ALA A 432 -3.48 -19.32 -9.83
C ALA A 432 -4.72 -19.48 -10.72
N GLN A 433 -5.85 -18.86 -10.35
CA GLN A 433 -7.08 -18.87 -11.14
C GLN A 433 -6.91 -18.11 -12.46
N ALA A 434 -6.29 -16.93 -12.43
CA ALA A 434 -6.00 -16.15 -13.64
C ALA A 434 -5.07 -16.91 -14.58
N LYS A 435 -4.06 -17.61 -14.04
CA LYS A 435 -3.18 -18.48 -14.82
C LYS A 435 -3.96 -19.63 -15.47
N ALA A 436 -4.82 -20.31 -14.71
CA ALA A 436 -5.65 -21.39 -15.26
C ALA A 436 -6.60 -20.88 -16.37
N GLN A 437 -7.17 -19.69 -16.22
CA GLN A 437 -7.99 -19.05 -17.25
C GLN A 437 -7.17 -18.69 -18.49
N LEU A 438 -5.94 -18.19 -18.32
CA LEU A 438 -5.03 -17.92 -19.41
C LEU A 438 -4.64 -19.20 -20.16
N ASP A 439 -4.28 -20.26 -19.45
CA ASP A 439 -3.94 -21.56 -20.04
C ASP A 439 -5.14 -22.15 -20.83
N ALA A 440 -6.36 -21.99 -20.30
CA ALA A 440 -7.59 -22.37 -21.01
C ALA A 440 -7.81 -21.53 -22.29
N ALA A 441 -7.57 -20.22 -22.22
CA ALA A 441 -7.67 -19.34 -23.38
C ALA A 441 -6.62 -19.67 -24.46
N ILE A 442 -5.38 -19.95 -24.06
CA ILE A 442 -4.32 -20.43 -24.95
C ILE A 442 -4.73 -21.74 -25.62
N THR A 443 -5.29 -22.68 -24.85
CA THR A 443 -5.77 -23.96 -25.39
C THR A 443 -6.89 -23.73 -26.42
N SER A 444 -7.84 -22.85 -26.12
CA SER A 444 -8.92 -22.47 -27.04
C SER A 444 -8.38 -21.81 -28.32
N LEU A 445 -7.43 -20.88 -28.20
CA LEU A 445 -6.77 -20.26 -29.35
C LEU A 445 -6.03 -21.27 -30.22
N ASN A 446 -5.34 -22.23 -29.61
CA ASN A 446 -4.67 -23.30 -30.34
C ASN A 446 -5.69 -24.18 -31.08
N GLN A 447 -6.83 -24.50 -30.48
CA GLN A 447 -7.91 -25.21 -31.16
C GLN A 447 -8.45 -24.39 -32.34
N MET A 448 -8.70 -23.09 -32.15
CA MET A 448 -9.18 -22.19 -33.20
C MET A 448 -8.16 -22.06 -34.34
N THR A 449 -6.86 -22.06 -34.03
CA THR A 449 -5.78 -22.05 -35.02
C THR A 449 -5.78 -23.35 -35.83
N VAL A 450 -6.01 -24.50 -35.18
CA VAL A 450 -6.14 -25.78 -35.87
C VAL A 450 -7.38 -25.81 -36.76
N THR A 451 -8.53 -25.30 -36.31
CA THR A 451 -9.74 -25.22 -37.15
C THR A 451 -9.54 -24.28 -38.33
N LEU A 452 -8.93 -23.11 -38.13
CA LEU A 452 -8.60 -22.18 -39.21
C LEU A 452 -7.67 -22.82 -40.25
N ARG A 453 -6.61 -23.51 -39.82
CA ARG A 453 -5.74 -24.25 -40.77
C ARG A 453 -6.49 -25.33 -41.54
N ARG A 454 -7.46 -25.98 -40.91
CA ARG A 454 -8.32 -26.97 -41.57
C ARG A 454 -9.26 -26.31 -42.59
N GLU A 455 -9.81 -25.14 -42.26
CA GLU A 455 -10.62 -24.35 -43.18
C GLU A 455 -9.78 -23.84 -44.36
N GLU A 456 -8.56 -23.34 -44.12
CA GLU A 456 -7.62 -22.96 -45.18
C GLU A 456 -7.26 -24.14 -46.09
N GLN A 457 -7.08 -25.35 -45.52
CA GLN A 457 -6.87 -26.57 -46.32
C GLN A 457 -8.11 -26.93 -47.15
N LEU A 458 -9.30 -26.83 -46.57
CA LEU A 458 -10.56 -27.07 -47.29
C LEU A 458 -10.77 -26.03 -48.39
N GLU A 459 -10.49 -24.76 -48.15
CA GLU A 459 -10.52 -23.71 -49.18
C GLU A 459 -9.52 -23.99 -50.29
N PHE A 460 -8.30 -24.44 -49.95
CA PHE A 460 -7.31 -24.83 -50.93
C PHE A 460 -7.78 -26.02 -51.78
N GLU A 461 -8.37 -27.05 -51.15
CA GLU A 461 -8.96 -28.19 -51.84
C GLU A 461 -10.14 -27.77 -52.72
N MET A 462 -11.00 -26.86 -52.26
CA MET A 462 -12.10 -26.30 -53.04
C MET A 462 -11.59 -25.50 -54.23
N ARG A 463 -10.56 -24.65 -54.06
CA ARG A 463 -9.93 -23.93 -55.16
C ARG A 463 -9.35 -24.89 -56.20
N LYS A 464 -8.66 -25.94 -55.76
CA LYS A 464 -8.12 -26.98 -56.64
C LYS A 464 -9.23 -27.75 -57.36
N ALA A 465 -10.33 -28.05 -56.68
CA ALA A 465 -11.49 -28.71 -57.27
C ALA A 465 -12.17 -27.82 -58.32
N VAL A 466 -12.34 -26.52 -58.04
CA VAL A 466 -12.87 -25.53 -58.97
C VAL A 466 -11.94 -25.35 -60.17
N GLU A 467 -10.63 -25.29 -59.96
CA GLU A 467 -9.65 -25.21 -61.03
C GLU A 467 -9.67 -26.47 -61.92
N THR A 468 -9.81 -27.64 -61.31
CA THR A 468 -9.98 -28.91 -62.03
C THR A 468 -11.29 -28.92 -62.80
N GLN A 469 -12.40 -28.46 -62.20
CA GLN A 469 -13.69 -28.34 -62.86
C GLN A 469 -13.62 -27.37 -64.04
N ASN A 470 -12.99 -26.21 -63.88
CA ASN A 470 -12.77 -25.24 -64.95
C ASN A 470 -11.92 -25.84 -66.07
N LYS A 471 -10.90 -26.63 -65.75
CA LYS A 471 -10.10 -27.34 -66.76
C LYS A 471 -10.94 -28.36 -67.52
N VAL A 472 -11.76 -29.16 -66.83
CA VAL A 472 -12.67 -30.14 -67.46
C VAL A 472 -13.73 -29.44 -68.31
N VAL A 473 -14.31 -28.34 -67.84
CA VAL A 473 -15.28 -27.53 -68.60
C VAL A 473 -14.62 -26.92 -69.82
N ASN A 474 -13.42 -26.36 -69.71
CA ASN A 474 -12.69 -25.82 -70.85
C ASN A 474 -12.29 -26.91 -71.85
N GLU A 475 -11.88 -28.10 -71.39
CA GLU A 475 -11.61 -29.25 -72.26
C GLU A 475 -12.88 -29.77 -72.94
N ALA A 476 -14.02 -29.81 -72.24
CA ALA A 476 -15.31 -30.18 -72.81
C ALA A 476 -15.81 -29.14 -73.82
N GLN A 477 -15.63 -27.85 -73.53
CA GLN A 477 -15.95 -26.74 -74.43
C GLN A 477 -15.08 -26.78 -75.69
N ASN A 478 -13.78 -27.04 -75.52
CA ASN A 478 -12.86 -27.19 -76.66
C ASN A 478 -13.24 -28.39 -77.51
N LYS A 479 -13.58 -29.54 -76.91
CA LYS A 479 -14.07 -30.72 -77.66
C LYS A 479 -15.41 -30.47 -78.35
N ALA A 480 -16.31 -29.70 -77.74
CA ALA A 480 -17.56 -29.30 -78.38
C ALA A 480 -17.30 -28.38 -79.59
N ASN A 481 -16.40 -27.41 -79.45
CA ASN A 481 -16.00 -26.55 -80.55
C ASN A 481 -15.28 -27.32 -81.67
N GLU A 482 -14.51 -28.37 -81.33
CA GLU A 482 -13.84 -29.26 -82.27
C GLU A 482 -14.86 -30.13 -83.01
N ALA A 483 -15.85 -30.68 -82.30
CA ALA A 483 -16.96 -31.43 -82.88
C ALA A 483 -17.84 -30.58 -83.82
N ASP A 484 -18.13 -29.32 -83.45
CA ASP A 484 -18.87 -28.39 -84.31
C ASP A 484 -18.08 -28.04 -85.59
N ARG A 485 -16.75 -27.99 -85.48
CA ARG A 485 -15.86 -27.76 -86.62
C ARG A 485 -15.81 -28.98 -87.55
N GLU A 486 -15.68 -30.17 -86.98
CA GLU A 486 -15.73 -31.44 -87.72
C GLU A 486 -17.10 -31.65 -88.40
N GLU A 487 -18.20 -31.28 -87.73
CA GLU A 487 -19.55 -31.31 -88.32
C GLU A 487 -19.69 -30.32 -89.48
N SER A 488 -19.12 -29.12 -89.35
CA SER A 488 -19.10 -28.11 -90.43
C SER A 488 -18.27 -28.59 -91.62
N GLU A 489 -17.10 -29.17 -91.37
CA GLU A 489 -16.22 -29.72 -92.41
C GLU A 489 -16.86 -30.94 -93.13
N ALA A 490 -17.53 -31.82 -92.38
CA ALA A 490 -18.28 -32.94 -92.96
C ALA A 490 -19.47 -32.46 -93.82
N LYS A 491 -20.22 -31.46 -93.36
CA LYS A 491 -21.31 -30.84 -94.14
C LYS A 491 -20.82 -30.18 -95.43
N GLU A 492 -19.65 -29.52 -95.39
CA GLU A 492 -19.04 -28.96 -96.60
C GLU A 492 -18.50 -30.03 -97.56
N ALA A 493 -17.95 -31.12 -97.04
CA ALA A 493 -17.47 -32.25 -97.84
C ALA A 493 -18.65 -32.97 -98.54
N ALA A 494 -19.74 -33.22 -97.82
CA ALA A 494 -20.97 -33.80 -98.37
C ALA A 494 -21.58 -32.90 -99.46
N ASN A 495 -21.64 -31.58 -99.24
CA ASN A 495 -22.13 -30.62 -100.23
C ASN A 495 -21.25 -30.53 -101.49
N ARG A 496 -19.92 -30.67 -101.35
CA ARG A 496 -19.00 -30.73 -102.49
C ARG A 496 -19.19 -32.03 -103.29
N ALA A 497 -19.25 -33.17 -102.63
CA ALA A 497 -19.48 -34.46 -103.28
C ALA A 497 -20.84 -34.52 -104.01
N MET A 498 -21.88 -33.90 -103.44
CA MET A 498 -23.20 -33.84 -104.07
C MET A 498 -23.21 -32.98 -105.35
N ARG A 499 -22.46 -31.87 -105.39
CA ARG A 499 -22.31 -31.06 -106.62
C ARG A 499 -21.54 -31.79 -107.70
N GLU A 500 -20.47 -32.51 -107.33
CA GLU A 500 -19.69 -33.34 -108.27
C GLU A 500 -20.53 -34.47 -108.87
N GLN A 501 -21.42 -35.09 -108.09
CA GLN A 501 -22.36 -36.10 -108.59
C GLN A 501 -23.35 -35.52 -109.61
N VAL A 502 -23.94 -34.36 -109.32
CA VAL A 502 -24.90 -33.71 -110.22
C VAL A 502 -24.23 -33.33 -111.54
N GLN A 503 -22.98 -32.85 -111.49
CA GLN A 503 -22.22 -32.48 -112.69
C GLN A 503 -21.84 -33.71 -113.52
N ALA A 504 -21.41 -34.80 -112.89
CA ALA A 504 -21.09 -36.06 -113.58
C ALA A 504 -22.33 -36.71 -114.23
N GLN A 505 -23.51 -36.61 -113.61
CA GLN A 505 -24.77 -37.09 -114.19
C GLN A 505 -25.21 -36.27 -115.40
N ALA A 506 -25.03 -34.95 -115.36
CA ALA A 506 -25.31 -34.08 -116.51
C ALA A 506 -24.40 -34.40 -117.71
N GLU A 507 -23.11 -34.68 -117.47
CA GLU A 507 -22.17 -35.11 -118.51
C GLU A 507 -22.57 -36.47 -119.10
N GLN A 508 -23.01 -37.41 -118.27
CA GLN A 508 -23.44 -38.74 -118.72
C GLN A 508 -24.68 -38.66 -119.63
N GLU A 509 -25.69 -37.85 -119.29
CA GLU A 509 -26.89 -37.65 -120.12
C GLU A 509 -26.54 -36.99 -121.47
N ASN A 510 -25.64 -36.01 -121.47
CA ASN A 510 -25.19 -35.35 -122.70
C ASN A 510 -24.45 -36.34 -123.64
N ILE A 511 -23.54 -37.15 -123.10
CA ILE A 511 -22.79 -38.15 -123.89
C ILE A 511 -23.73 -39.24 -124.43
N LYS A 512 -24.72 -39.71 -123.65
CA LYS A 512 -25.75 -40.64 -124.15
C LYS A 512 -26.55 -40.07 -125.32
N GLY A 513 -26.92 -38.79 -125.25
CA GLY A 513 -27.61 -38.11 -126.34
C GLY A 513 -26.77 -38.06 -127.63
N ARG A 514 -25.47 -37.77 -127.50
CA ARG A 514 -24.53 -37.76 -128.63
C ARG A 514 -24.28 -39.15 -129.20
N LEU A 515 -24.16 -40.18 -128.35
CA LEU A 515 -23.98 -41.56 -128.77
C LEU A 515 -25.17 -42.07 -129.59
N ARG A 516 -26.41 -41.84 -129.14
CA ARG A 516 -27.62 -42.19 -129.91
C ARG A 516 -27.65 -41.54 -131.29
N ASN A 517 -27.27 -40.27 -131.39
CA ASN A 517 -27.22 -39.58 -132.67
C ASN A 517 -26.13 -40.14 -133.60
N ALA A 518 -24.97 -40.51 -133.04
CA ALA A 518 -23.89 -41.13 -133.81
C ALA A 518 -24.27 -42.54 -134.28
N GLU A 519 -24.94 -43.35 -133.45
CA GLU A 519 -25.44 -44.67 -133.83
C GLU A 519 -26.49 -44.60 -134.93
N LEU A 520 -27.44 -43.67 -134.83
CA LEU A 520 -28.45 -43.42 -135.88
C LEU A 520 -27.80 -42.99 -137.20
N TRP A 521 -26.75 -42.17 -137.13
CA TRP A 521 -26.00 -41.73 -138.30
C TRP A 521 -25.20 -42.88 -138.95
N LEU A 522 -24.57 -43.74 -138.13
CA LEU A 522 -23.89 -44.96 -138.60
C LEU A 522 -24.88 -45.89 -139.31
N LEU A 523 -26.07 -46.09 -138.74
CA LEU A 523 -27.11 -46.96 -139.30
C LEU A 523 -27.59 -46.45 -140.67
N ALA A 524 -27.77 -45.13 -140.80
CA ALA A 524 -28.13 -44.50 -142.08
C ALA A 524 -27.03 -44.68 -143.14
N LEU A 525 -25.76 -44.58 -142.77
CA LEU A 525 -24.62 -44.79 -143.67
C LEU A 525 -24.51 -46.25 -144.14
N VAL A 526 -24.70 -47.22 -143.24
CA VAL A 526 -24.68 -48.64 -143.58
C VAL A 526 -25.83 -49.00 -144.52
N ALA A 527 -27.03 -48.44 -144.29
CA ALA A 527 -28.17 -48.62 -145.19
C ALA A 527 -27.91 -48.00 -146.58
N ALA A 528 -27.26 -46.84 -146.65
CA ALA A 528 -26.88 -46.20 -147.90
C ALA A 528 -25.83 -47.02 -148.69
N LEU A 529 -24.86 -47.62 -147.99
CA LEU A 529 -23.87 -48.53 -148.61
C LEU A 529 -24.54 -49.78 -149.21
N ALA A 530 -25.49 -50.38 -148.49
CA ALA A 530 -26.24 -51.54 -148.96
C ALA A 530 -27.06 -51.22 -150.23
N ALA A 531 -27.64 -50.02 -150.31
CA ALA A 531 -28.34 -49.56 -151.51
C ALA A 531 -27.39 -49.30 -152.70
N ALA A 532 -26.19 -48.76 -152.45
CA ALA A 532 -25.21 -48.48 -153.50
C ALA A 532 -24.63 -49.73 -154.18
N LEU A 533 -24.64 -50.88 -153.49
CA LEU A 533 -24.13 -52.16 -153.99
C LEU A 533 -25.05 -52.86 -155.01
N LEU A 534 -26.29 -52.39 -155.21
CA LEU A 534 -27.27 -53.01 -156.11
C LEU A 534 -27.21 -52.53 -157.58
N ILE A 535 -26.31 -51.60 -157.94
CA ILE A 535 -26.24 -51.03 -159.30
C ILE A 535 -24.99 -51.55 -160.04
N PRO A 536 -25.11 -52.28 -161.17
CA PRO A 536 -23.95 -52.79 -161.88
C PRO A 536 -23.24 -51.72 -162.73
N ILE A 537 -21.90 -51.75 -162.64
CA ILE A 537 -20.88 -51.09 -163.47
C ILE A 537 -20.46 -49.66 -163.05
N ALA A 538 -21.26 -48.90 -162.27
CA ALA A 538 -20.83 -47.60 -161.70
C ALA A 538 -20.66 -47.57 -160.15
N GLY A 539 -21.09 -48.62 -159.42
CA GLY A 539 -21.20 -48.61 -157.94
C GLY A 539 -19.91 -48.78 -157.13
N LYS A 540 -18.79 -49.24 -157.73
CA LYS A 540 -17.59 -49.58 -156.94
C LYS A 540 -16.81 -48.37 -156.40
N ILE A 541 -16.86 -47.22 -157.07
CA ILE A 541 -16.15 -46.01 -156.62
C ILE A 541 -16.91 -45.35 -155.46
N ILE A 542 -18.24 -45.36 -155.49
CA ILE A 542 -19.08 -44.83 -154.41
C ILE A 542 -19.00 -45.72 -153.15
N ALA A 543 -18.95 -47.05 -153.32
CA ALA A 543 -18.79 -47.98 -152.21
C ALA A 543 -17.46 -47.80 -151.45
N LEU A 544 -16.37 -47.45 -152.14
CA LEU A 544 -15.08 -47.18 -151.51
C LEU A 544 -15.08 -45.86 -150.70
N GLY A 545 -15.77 -44.82 -151.18
CA GLY A 545 -15.96 -43.57 -150.44
C GLY A 545 -16.84 -43.75 -149.20
N MET A 546 -17.90 -44.57 -149.30
CA MET A 546 -18.80 -44.86 -148.17
C MET A 546 -18.19 -45.80 -147.12
N ALA A 547 -17.31 -46.73 -147.52
CA ALA A 547 -16.57 -47.56 -146.56
C ALA A 547 -15.63 -46.71 -145.68
N ALA A 548 -15.01 -45.67 -146.23
CA ALA A 548 -14.18 -44.74 -145.47
C ALA A 548 -15.00 -43.91 -144.47
N THR A 549 -16.20 -43.43 -144.85
CA THR A 549 -17.07 -42.69 -143.91
C THR A 549 -17.68 -43.58 -142.84
N ILE A 550 -18.01 -44.84 -143.15
CA ILE A 550 -18.43 -45.82 -142.14
C ILE A 550 -17.30 -46.08 -141.15
N ALA A 551 -16.05 -46.25 -141.61
CA ALA A 551 -14.91 -46.43 -140.70
C ALA A 551 -14.77 -45.25 -139.72
N VAL A 552 -14.88 -44.01 -140.22
CA VAL A 552 -14.84 -42.80 -139.38
C VAL A 552 -16.01 -42.75 -138.39
N ALA A 553 -17.22 -43.07 -138.83
CA ALA A 553 -18.41 -43.15 -137.98
C ALA A 553 -18.25 -44.21 -136.88
N THR A 554 -17.66 -45.36 -137.22
CA THR A 554 -17.44 -46.46 -136.27
C THR A 554 -16.41 -46.06 -135.20
N THR A 555 -15.35 -45.36 -135.60
CA THR A 555 -14.38 -44.79 -134.63
C THR A 555 -14.99 -43.71 -133.75
N LEU A 556 -15.95 -42.92 -134.26
CA LEU A 556 -16.65 -41.91 -133.47
C LEU A 556 -17.57 -42.56 -132.42
N VAL A 557 -18.30 -43.60 -132.80
CA VAL A 557 -19.16 -44.36 -131.86
C VAL A 557 -18.31 -45.05 -130.78
N ALA A 558 -17.18 -45.66 -131.16
CA ALA A 558 -16.25 -46.27 -130.21
C ALA A 558 -15.68 -45.23 -129.23
N SER A 559 -15.25 -44.07 -129.72
CA SER A 559 -14.77 -42.94 -128.90
C SER A 559 -15.84 -42.44 -127.91
N LEU A 560 -17.09 -42.27 -128.37
CA LEU A 560 -18.20 -41.84 -127.50
C LEU A 560 -18.60 -42.91 -126.48
N THR A 561 -18.38 -44.19 -126.79
CA THR A 561 -18.62 -45.30 -125.85
C THR A 561 -17.56 -45.34 -124.75
N ASP A 562 -16.29 -45.09 -125.09
CA ASP A 562 -15.21 -44.93 -124.10
C ASP A 562 -15.45 -43.70 -123.21
N ASP A 563 -15.87 -42.58 -123.79
CA ASP A 563 -16.24 -41.37 -123.04
C ASP A 563 -17.42 -41.62 -122.08
N LEU A 564 -18.42 -42.39 -122.52
CA LEU A 564 -19.55 -42.77 -121.67
C LEU A 564 -19.13 -43.66 -120.51
N THR A 565 -18.23 -44.62 -120.76
CA THR A 565 -17.70 -45.53 -119.73
C THR A 565 -16.85 -44.78 -118.70
N ASN A 566 -16.05 -43.82 -119.16
CA ASN A 566 -15.29 -42.92 -118.28
C ASN A 566 -16.20 -42.01 -117.44
N ALA A 567 -17.27 -41.46 -118.03
CA ALA A 567 -18.25 -40.66 -117.31
C ALA A 567 -19.03 -41.49 -116.26
N GLN A 568 -19.40 -42.72 -116.59
CA GLN A 568 -20.02 -43.66 -115.64
C GLN A 568 -19.09 -43.99 -114.47
N THR A 569 -17.80 -44.19 -114.75
CA THR A 569 -16.80 -44.44 -113.70
C THR A 569 -16.67 -43.24 -112.78
N LYS A 570 -16.57 -42.02 -113.33
CA LYS A 570 -16.55 -40.78 -112.52
C LYS A 570 -17.81 -40.60 -111.68
N CYS A 571 -18.99 -40.88 -112.24
CA CYS A 571 -20.24 -40.81 -111.49
C CYS A 571 -20.27 -41.81 -110.33
N SER A 572 -19.83 -43.05 -110.55
CA SER A 572 -19.77 -44.07 -109.49
C SER A 572 -18.78 -43.70 -108.37
N GLN A 573 -17.63 -43.13 -108.71
CA GLN A 573 -16.65 -42.65 -107.73
C GLN A 573 -17.17 -41.45 -106.93
N ALA A 574 -17.91 -40.54 -107.57
CA ALA A 574 -18.56 -39.42 -106.89
C ALA A 574 -19.65 -39.90 -105.91
N THR A 575 -20.40 -40.94 -106.27
CA THR A 575 -21.40 -41.56 -105.38
C THR A 575 -20.75 -42.21 -104.15
N VAL A 576 -19.64 -42.94 -104.32
CA VAL A 576 -18.91 -43.52 -103.18
C VAL A 576 -18.32 -42.43 -102.28
N LYS A 577 -17.79 -41.33 -102.84
CA LYS A 577 -17.29 -40.21 -102.05
C LYS A 577 -18.40 -39.54 -101.24
N ARG A 578 -19.59 -39.42 -101.80
CA ARG A 578 -20.77 -38.89 -101.09
C ARG A 578 -21.18 -39.82 -99.96
N ASP A 579 -21.29 -41.13 -100.22
CA ASP A 579 -21.78 -42.10 -99.23
C ASP A 579 -20.76 -42.34 -98.08
N ASN A 580 -19.48 -42.03 -98.29
CA ASN A 580 -18.48 -42.03 -97.22
C ASN A 580 -18.40 -40.70 -96.44
N ALA A 581 -18.99 -39.63 -96.97
CA ALA A 581 -19.01 -38.30 -96.35
C ALA A 581 -20.30 -38.01 -95.57
N LEU A 582 -21.37 -38.76 -95.86
CA LEU A 582 -22.60 -38.86 -95.06
C LEU A 582 -22.42 -39.96 -94.00
#